data_AF-X1VX88-F1
#
_entry.id   AF-X1VX88-F1
#
_cell.length_a   1.000
_cell.length_b   1.000
_cell.length_c   1.000
_cell.angle_alpha   90.00
_cell.angle_beta   90.00
_cell.angle_gamma   90.00
#
_symmetry.space_group_name_H-M   'P 1'
#
loop_
_entity.id
_entity.type
_entity.pdbx_description
1 polymer ?
#
loop_
_entity_poly.entity_id
_entity_poly.type
_entity_poly.pdbx_seq_one_letter_code
_entity_poly.pdbx_strand_id
1 'polypeptide(L)'
;ESYLFLAIKLSNGHYTRTELSTITREINKLFPMPVLILFQHGESLTLSVIDRRPHKREQSKDVLKKVTLIKDICFDNPHRAHIDILFDLSFSNLYDHYRFSNFIALHDAWQKTLDINELNKRFYKELANWYFWAVNEVTFPSQNEIKDEEIRNATNVIRMITRLIFVWFVKEKGLVPNDLFNIRKLQEVLKDLSPEKTTYYKAILQNLFFATLNQEMNTPKKPDNRKFRSRNKLAGGRDPHFNITNLYRYENYFQNPS
;
A
#
# COMPACT_ATOMS: atom_id res chain seq x y z
N GLU A 1 22.87 25.18 17.44
CA GLU A 1 21.52 25.03 16.86
C GLU A 1 20.67 24.19 17.80
N SER A 2 19.37 24.37 17.77
CA SER A 2 18.41 23.62 18.59
C SER A 2 17.14 23.37 17.79
N TYR A 3 16.31 22.43 18.23
CA TYR A 3 14.96 22.24 17.73
C TYR A 3 13.95 22.68 18.78
N LEU A 4 12.84 23.24 18.32
CA LEU A 4 11.65 23.43 19.14
C LEU A 4 10.60 22.40 18.71
N PHE A 5 9.97 21.75 19.69
CA PHE A 5 8.85 20.85 19.46
C PHE A 5 7.61 21.47 20.09
N LEU A 6 6.56 21.66 19.30
CA LEU A 6 5.27 22.15 19.76
C LEU A 6 4.20 21.09 19.52
N ALA A 7 3.30 20.94 20.48
CA ALA A 7 2.06 20.19 20.30
C ALA A 7 0.89 21.17 20.28
N ILE A 8 0.04 21.09 19.25
CA ILE A 8 -1.08 22.02 19.05
C ILE A 8 -2.34 21.21 18.83
N LYS A 9 -3.33 21.38 19.70
CA LYS A 9 -4.67 20.84 19.49
C LYS A 9 -5.49 21.83 18.67
N LEU A 10 -5.96 21.39 17.52
CA LEU A 10 -6.81 22.16 16.63
C LEU A 10 -8.29 21.89 16.93
N SER A 11 -9.15 22.86 16.66
CA SER A 11 -10.57 22.80 17.00
C SER A 11 -11.39 21.88 16.09
N ASN A 12 -11.05 21.81 14.81
CA ASN A 12 -11.83 21.05 13.83
C ASN A 12 -11.35 19.58 13.78
N GLY A 13 -12.24 18.69 13.35
CA GLY A 13 -11.91 17.26 13.21
C GLY A 13 -11.06 16.92 11.99
N HIS A 14 -11.05 17.76 10.95
CA HIS A 14 -10.31 17.53 9.72
C HIS A 14 -9.68 18.82 9.21
N TYR A 15 -8.43 18.73 8.79
CA TYR A 15 -7.68 19.80 8.12
C TYR A 15 -7.02 19.27 6.85
N THR A 16 -6.93 20.11 5.83
CA THR A 16 -6.20 19.83 4.59
C THR A 16 -4.69 19.94 4.78
N ARG A 17 -3.91 19.36 3.86
CA ARG A 17 -2.45 19.52 3.84
C ARG A 17 -2.04 20.99 3.72
N THR A 18 -2.80 21.79 2.97
CA THR A 18 -2.54 23.20 2.76
C THR A 18 -2.70 23.99 4.05
N GLU A 19 -3.80 23.79 4.79
CA GLU A 19 -4.04 24.47 6.08
C GLU A 19 -2.93 24.17 7.09
N LEU A 20 -2.60 22.89 7.30
CA LEU A 20 -1.55 22.47 8.23
C LEU A 20 -0.17 23.02 7.83
N SER A 21 0.12 23.04 6.53
CA SER A 21 1.37 23.60 6.01
C SER A 21 1.45 25.12 6.22
N THR A 22 0.35 25.84 6.04
CA THR A 22 0.27 27.28 6.28
C THR A 22 0.49 27.60 7.76
N ILE A 23 -0.22 26.91 8.67
CA ILE A 23 -0.03 27.08 10.12
C ILE A 23 1.43 26.83 10.51
N THR A 24 2.03 25.75 9.97
CA THR A 24 3.44 25.42 10.23
C THR A 24 4.37 26.54 9.80
N ARG A 25 4.16 27.13 8.61
CA ARG A 25 4.97 28.25 8.11
C ARG A 25 4.82 29.49 8.97
N GLU A 26 3.59 29.88 9.30
CA GLU A 26 3.35 31.09 10.10
C GLU A 26 3.98 31.00 11.49
N ILE A 27 3.88 29.85 12.14
CA ILE A 27 4.56 29.62 13.42
C ILE A 27 6.08 29.69 13.23
N ASN A 28 6.62 29.00 12.23
CA ASN A 28 8.06 28.94 12.01
C ASN A 28 8.68 30.32 11.68
N LYS A 29 7.93 31.27 11.13
CA LYS A 29 8.41 32.67 10.95
C LYS A 29 8.75 33.37 12.27
N LEU A 30 8.13 32.95 13.38
CA LEU A 30 8.31 33.57 14.69
C LEU A 30 9.56 33.06 15.42
N PHE A 31 10.19 31.99 14.93
CA PHE A 31 11.29 31.34 15.63
C PHE A 31 12.56 31.27 14.77
N PRO A 32 13.73 31.65 15.32
CA PRO A 32 15.01 31.54 14.63
C PRO A 32 15.44 30.08 14.43
N MET A 33 14.99 29.16 15.29
CA MET A 33 15.20 27.72 15.15
C MET A 33 14.04 27.01 14.46
N PRO A 34 14.26 25.84 13.82
CA PRO A 34 13.18 25.03 13.27
C PRO A 34 12.22 24.55 14.36
N VAL A 35 10.92 24.67 14.07
CA VAL A 35 9.84 24.20 14.93
C VAL A 35 9.17 23.01 14.27
N LEU A 36 9.28 21.85 14.89
CA LEU A 36 8.52 20.66 14.56
C LEU A 36 7.19 20.73 15.31
N ILE A 37 6.10 20.46 14.60
CA ILE A 37 4.76 20.64 15.16
C ILE A 37 4.00 19.32 15.08
N LEU A 38 3.52 18.86 16.24
CA LEU A 38 2.57 17.78 16.33
C LEU A 38 1.16 18.37 16.47
N PHE A 39 0.36 18.26 15.41
CA PHE A 39 -1.03 18.67 15.45
C PHE A 39 -1.91 17.52 15.95
N GLN A 40 -2.77 17.79 16.92
CA GLN A 40 -3.89 16.92 17.26
C GLN A 40 -5.16 17.51 16.65
N HIS A 41 -5.89 16.73 15.85
CA HIS A 41 -7.15 17.13 15.23
C HIS A 41 -8.03 15.90 15.00
N GLY A 42 -9.27 15.96 15.50
CA GLY A 42 -10.14 14.79 15.61
C GLY A 42 -9.48 13.64 16.36
N GLU A 43 -9.62 12.42 15.83
CA GLU A 43 -9.01 11.18 16.33
C GLU A 43 -7.63 10.89 15.72
N SER A 44 -6.91 11.94 15.32
CA SER A 44 -5.64 11.79 14.61
C SER A 44 -4.58 12.80 15.03
N LEU A 45 -3.32 12.40 14.80
CA LEU A 45 -2.14 13.22 14.95
C LEU A 45 -1.52 13.49 13.57
N THR A 46 -1.02 14.70 13.35
CA THR A 46 -0.22 15.02 12.16
C THR A 46 1.12 15.61 12.60
N LEU A 47 2.21 14.94 12.24
CA LEU A 47 3.55 15.50 12.42
C LEU A 47 3.89 16.39 11.22
N SER A 48 4.31 17.62 11.51
CA SER A 48 4.72 18.62 10.52
C SER A 48 6.15 19.05 10.74
N VAL A 49 6.95 18.92 9.67
CA VAL A 49 8.36 19.27 9.65
C VAL A 49 8.60 20.26 8.50
N ILE A 50 9.24 21.38 8.80
CA ILE A 50 9.59 22.38 7.79
C ILE A 50 11.07 22.26 7.40
N ASP A 51 11.34 22.23 6.10
CA ASP A 51 12.69 22.39 5.56
C ASP A 51 13.09 23.87 5.68
N ARG A 52 14.32 24.10 6.15
CA ARG A 52 14.95 25.41 6.25
C ARG A 52 16.33 25.34 5.63
N ARG A 53 16.75 26.44 5.02
CA ARG A 53 18.16 26.65 4.67
C ARG A 53 18.64 27.99 5.21
N PRO A 54 19.94 28.13 5.51
CA PRO A 54 20.53 29.42 5.80
C PRO A 54 20.26 30.43 4.67
N HIS A 55 19.94 31.67 5.05
CA HIS A 55 19.78 32.75 4.09
C HIS A 55 21.14 33.15 3.51
N LYS A 56 21.22 33.31 2.18
CA LYS A 56 22.49 33.53 1.47
C LYS A 56 23.11 34.91 1.74
N ARG A 57 22.33 35.88 2.22
CA ARG A 57 22.78 37.27 2.45
C ARG A 57 22.72 37.72 3.91
N GLU A 58 21.88 37.08 4.73
CA GLU A 58 21.63 37.51 6.12
C GLU A 58 21.84 36.29 7.02
N GLN A 59 22.98 36.20 7.69
CA GLN A 59 23.34 35.01 8.47
C GLN A 59 22.40 34.73 9.66
N SER A 60 21.63 35.73 10.10
CA SER A 60 20.68 35.59 11.20
C SER A 60 19.30 35.06 10.79
N LYS A 61 19.07 34.78 9.50
CA LYS A 61 17.78 34.32 8.98
C LYS A 61 17.89 33.01 8.21
N ASP A 62 16.79 32.27 8.25
CA ASP A 62 16.57 31.10 7.40
C ASP A 62 15.52 31.38 6.32
N VAL A 63 15.67 30.68 5.20
CA VAL A 63 14.62 30.58 4.17
C VAL A 63 13.81 29.32 4.44
N LEU A 64 12.51 29.51 4.70
CA LEU A 64 11.55 28.43 4.82
C LEU A 64 11.26 27.81 3.45
N LYS A 65 11.47 26.50 3.30
CA LYS A 65 11.24 25.74 2.07
C LYS A 65 9.97 24.88 2.19
N LYS A 66 10.01 23.59 1.85
CA LYS A 66 8.85 22.69 1.81
C LYS A 66 8.44 22.30 3.23
N VAL A 67 7.13 22.16 3.45
CA VAL A 67 6.60 21.50 4.65
C VAL A 67 6.28 20.06 4.28
N THR A 68 6.78 19.13 5.07
CA THR A 68 6.45 17.71 4.96
C THR A 68 5.56 17.30 6.12
N LEU A 69 4.48 16.58 5.80
CA LEU A 69 3.46 16.17 6.74
C LEU A 69 3.34 14.65 6.74
N ILE A 70 3.45 14.04 7.92
CA ILE A 70 2.93 12.70 8.19
C ILE A 70 1.52 12.93 8.76
N LYS A 71 0.54 12.89 7.86
CA LYS A 71 -0.82 13.41 8.13
C LYS A 71 -1.76 12.28 8.54
N ASP A 72 -2.67 12.58 9.48
CA ASP A 72 -3.79 11.73 9.90
C ASP A 72 -3.35 10.36 10.48
N ILE A 73 -2.37 10.39 11.36
CA ILE A 73 -1.99 9.22 12.16
C ILE A 73 -3.09 8.99 13.19
N CYS A 74 -4.01 8.06 12.90
CA CYS A 74 -5.00 7.61 13.88
C CYS A 74 -4.27 6.97 15.08
N PHE A 75 -4.53 7.46 16.29
CA PHE A 75 -3.84 6.95 17.49
C PHE A 75 -4.46 5.66 18.03
N ASP A 76 -5.74 5.38 17.77
CA ASP A 76 -6.39 4.12 18.16
C ASP A 76 -5.98 2.94 17.27
N ASN A 77 -5.83 3.19 15.97
CA ASN A 77 -5.45 2.18 14.98
C ASN A 77 -4.55 2.78 13.90
N PRO A 78 -3.26 3.01 14.21
CA PRO A 78 -2.33 3.62 13.28
C PRO A 78 -2.10 2.72 12.06
N HIS A 79 -2.20 3.31 10.87
CA HIS A 79 -1.88 2.61 9.63
C HIS A 79 -0.41 2.13 9.64
N ARG A 80 -0.16 0.90 9.21
CA ARG A 80 1.19 0.30 9.22
C ARG A 80 2.26 1.20 8.59
N ALA A 81 1.96 1.81 7.44
CA ALA A 81 2.89 2.72 6.79
C ALA A 81 3.26 3.94 7.66
N HIS A 82 2.36 4.43 8.52
CA HIS A 82 2.72 5.49 9.48
C HIS A 82 3.69 4.96 10.54
N ILE A 83 3.47 3.74 11.04
CA ILE A 83 4.38 3.09 11.99
C ILE A 83 5.76 2.92 11.37
N ASP A 84 5.83 2.41 10.14
CA ASP A 84 7.09 2.20 9.41
C ASP A 84 7.83 3.52 9.19
N ILE A 85 7.13 4.60 8.80
CA ILE A 85 7.74 5.93 8.66
C ILE A 85 8.24 6.45 10.01
N LEU A 86 7.47 6.32 11.09
CA LEU A 86 7.88 6.77 12.42
C LEU A 86 9.08 5.96 12.95
N PHE A 87 9.12 4.66 12.67
CA PHE A 87 10.27 3.80 12.96
C PHE A 87 11.50 4.26 12.18
N ASP A 88 11.34 4.52 10.88
CA ASP A 88 12.42 5.00 10.02
C ASP A 88 12.98 6.36 10.48
N LEU A 89 12.12 7.20 11.08
CA LEU A 89 12.47 8.50 11.66
C LEU A 89 12.97 8.46 13.10
N SER A 90 12.99 7.29 13.74
CA SER A 90 13.55 7.14 15.07
C SER A 90 15.03 7.52 15.06
N PHE A 91 15.48 8.14 16.14
CA PHE A 91 16.85 8.65 16.23
C PHE A 91 17.90 7.56 15.96
N SER A 92 17.72 6.37 16.54
CA SER A 92 18.60 5.22 16.36
C SER A 92 18.67 4.79 14.89
N ASN A 93 17.52 4.63 14.23
CA ASN A 93 17.47 4.17 12.85
C ASN A 93 18.13 5.18 11.90
N LEU A 94 17.83 6.48 12.08
CA LEU A 94 18.49 7.54 11.31
C LEU A 94 20.00 7.57 11.55
N TYR A 95 20.42 7.39 12.80
CA TYR A 95 21.83 7.41 13.14
C TYR A 95 22.58 6.22 12.51
N ASP A 96 21.93 5.06 12.46
CA ASP A 96 22.47 3.87 11.80
C ASP A 96 22.63 4.03 10.28
N HIS A 97 21.69 4.72 9.63
CA HIS A 97 21.74 4.95 8.19
C HIS A 97 22.62 6.14 7.76
N TYR A 98 22.64 7.23 8.53
CA TYR A 98 23.24 8.50 8.09
C TYR A 98 24.44 8.96 8.93
N ARG A 99 24.65 8.43 10.14
CA ARG A 99 25.78 8.75 11.04
C ARG A 99 26.02 10.26 11.22
N PHE A 100 24.95 11.03 11.42
CA PHE A 100 25.02 12.48 11.59
C PHE A 100 25.72 12.87 12.91
N SER A 101 26.41 14.02 12.90
CA SER A 101 27.16 14.53 14.07
C SER A 101 26.72 15.92 14.55
N ASN A 102 25.73 16.53 13.88
CA ASN A 102 25.19 17.84 14.22
C ASN A 102 23.72 17.99 13.79
N PHE A 103 23.06 19.08 14.20
CA PHE A 103 21.63 19.32 13.96
C PHE A 103 21.28 19.50 12.48
N ILE A 104 22.16 20.14 11.69
CA ILE A 104 22.00 20.27 10.23
C ILE A 104 21.95 18.88 9.58
N ALA A 105 22.93 18.02 9.90
CA ALA A 105 23.00 16.67 9.35
C ALA A 105 21.83 15.78 9.82
N LEU A 106 21.34 15.97 11.05
CA LEU A 106 20.11 15.34 11.54
C LEU A 106 18.88 15.83 10.74
N HIS A 107 18.79 17.13 10.44
CA HIS A 107 17.71 17.68 9.60
C HIS A 107 17.71 17.05 8.21
N ASP A 108 18.88 16.99 7.58
CA ASP A 108 19.06 16.43 6.26
C ASP A 108 18.71 14.94 6.24
N ALA A 109 19.03 14.19 7.30
CA ALA A 109 18.64 12.79 7.46
C ALA A 109 17.11 12.67 7.51
N TRP A 110 16.42 13.45 8.35
CA TRP A 110 14.95 13.48 8.39
C TRP A 110 14.32 13.83 7.05
N GLN A 111 14.86 14.84 6.36
CA GLN A 111 14.34 15.26 5.06
C GLN A 111 14.46 14.15 4.02
N LYS A 112 15.60 13.45 3.97
CA LYS A 112 15.80 12.34 3.03
C LYS A 112 14.84 11.18 3.32
N THR A 113 14.63 10.83 4.59
CA THR A 113 13.70 9.77 4.99
C THR A 113 12.24 10.13 4.66
N LEU A 114 11.87 11.41 4.76
CA LEU A 114 10.54 11.91 4.44
C LEU A 114 10.34 12.25 2.95
N ASP A 115 11.36 12.10 2.11
CA ASP A 115 11.23 12.42 0.69
C ASP A 115 10.42 11.33 -0.02
N ILE A 116 9.23 11.72 -0.51
CA ILE A 116 8.33 10.86 -1.28
C ILE A 116 9.03 10.26 -2.50
N ASN A 117 9.94 10.99 -3.14
CA ASN A 117 10.69 10.47 -4.29
C ASN A 117 11.62 9.33 -3.86
N GLU A 118 12.27 9.45 -2.71
CA GLU A 118 13.16 8.41 -2.19
C GLU A 118 12.37 7.19 -1.69
N LEU A 119 11.24 7.41 -1.01
CA LEU A 119 10.30 6.35 -0.62
C LEU A 119 9.80 5.58 -1.85
N ASN A 120 9.38 6.28 -2.91
CA ASN A 120 8.94 5.66 -4.16
C ASN A 120 10.09 4.88 -4.82
N LYS A 121 11.29 5.45 -4.87
CA LYS A 121 12.47 4.80 -5.46
C LYS A 121 12.82 3.52 -4.71
N ARG A 122 12.80 3.53 -3.38
CA ARG A 122 13.01 2.35 -2.54
C ARG A 122 11.94 1.29 -2.82
N PHE A 123 10.67 1.68 -2.84
CA PHE A 123 9.56 0.78 -3.16
C PHE A 123 9.74 0.10 -4.53
N TYR A 124 10.00 0.88 -5.58
CA TYR A 124 10.20 0.32 -6.92
C TYR A 124 11.47 -0.54 -7.03
N LYS A 125 12.53 -0.23 -6.27
CA LYS A 125 13.73 -1.05 -6.20
C LYS A 125 13.45 -2.39 -5.52
N GLU A 126 12.74 -2.39 -4.40
CA GLU A 126 12.34 -3.63 -3.70
C GLU A 126 11.43 -4.47 -4.58
N LEU A 127 10.47 -3.85 -5.27
CA LEU A 127 9.59 -4.51 -6.23
C LEU A 127 10.37 -5.14 -7.40
N ALA A 128 11.34 -4.41 -7.95
CA ALA A 128 12.19 -4.90 -9.03
C ALA A 128 13.06 -6.08 -8.57
N ASN A 129 13.67 -5.99 -7.39
CA ASN A 129 14.44 -7.08 -6.81
C ASN A 129 13.58 -8.34 -6.62
N TRP A 130 12.37 -8.18 -6.08
CA TRP A 130 11.43 -9.28 -5.94
C TRP A 130 11.03 -9.87 -7.29
N TYR A 131 10.79 -9.01 -8.29
CA TYR A 131 10.48 -9.45 -9.66
C TYR A 131 11.60 -10.30 -10.25
N PHE A 132 12.86 -9.84 -10.21
CA PHE A 132 13.98 -10.59 -10.77
C PHE A 132 14.22 -11.92 -10.05
N TRP A 133 14.04 -11.95 -8.73
CA TRP A 133 14.06 -13.21 -7.98
C TRP A 133 12.92 -14.13 -8.41
N ALA A 134 11.68 -13.64 -8.40
CA ALA A 134 10.50 -14.45 -8.68
C ALA A 134 10.50 -15.06 -10.08
N VAL A 135 10.99 -14.35 -11.10
CA VAL A 135 11.06 -14.87 -12.48
C VAL A 135 11.93 -16.13 -12.58
N ASN A 136 12.96 -16.26 -11.74
CA ASN A 136 13.84 -17.44 -11.74
C ASN A 136 13.28 -18.62 -10.92
N GLU A 137 12.31 -18.37 -10.03
CA GLU A 137 11.75 -19.37 -9.12
C GLU A 137 10.45 -19.99 -9.63
N VAL A 138 9.76 -19.33 -10.57
CA VAL A 138 8.42 -19.73 -11.01
C VAL A 138 8.44 -20.45 -12.36
N THR A 139 7.52 -21.39 -12.52
CA THR A 139 7.24 -22.02 -13.81
C THR A 139 5.77 -21.83 -14.15
N PHE A 140 5.50 -21.23 -15.31
CA PHE A 140 4.15 -21.13 -15.86
C PHE A 140 3.88 -22.21 -16.92
N PRO A 141 2.65 -22.75 -16.99
CA PRO A 141 2.31 -23.78 -17.96
C PRO A 141 2.50 -23.29 -19.40
N SER A 142 3.01 -24.17 -20.27
CA SER A 142 3.30 -23.91 -21.69
C SER A 142 2.05 -23.80 -22.57
N GLN A 143 0.84 -23.91 -22.01
CA GLN A 143 -0.43 -23.75 -22.73
C GLN A 143 -0.73 -22.30 -23.15
N ASN A 144 0.16 -21.35 -22.82
CA ASN A 144 0.05 -19.95 -23.21
C ASN A 144 0.53 -19.73 -24.66
N GLU A 145 0.05 -18.66 -25.28
CA GLU A 145 0.44 -18.21 -26.63
C GLU A 145 1.96 -17.98 -26.79
N ILE A 146 2.66 -17.75 -25.68
CA ILE A 146 4.10 -17.48 -25.64
C ILE A 146 4.88 -18.79 -25.46
N LYS A 147 5.57 -19.21 -26.52
CA LYS A 147 6.38 -20.44 -26.56
C LYS A 147 7.66 -20.34 -25.75
N ASP A 148 8.29 -19.17 -25.77
CA ASP A 148 9.51 -18.87 -25.03
C ASP A 148 9.23 -18.85 -23.52
N GLU A 149 9.95 -19.67 -22.76
CA GLU A 149 9.73 -19.83 -21.32
C GLU A 149 10.12 -18.60 -20.51
N GLU A 150 11.25 -17.97 -20.85
CA GLU A 150 11.74 -16.78 -20.14
C GLU A 150 10.76 -15.62 -20.32
N ILE A 151 10.34 -15.38 -21.57
CA ILE A 151 9.35 -14.33 -21.89
C ILE A 151 8.00 -14.66 -21.24
N ARG A 152 7.58 -15.94 -21.24
CA ARG A 152 6.33 -16.39 -20.62
C ARG A 152 6.35 -16.16 -19.12
N ASN A 153 7.42 -16.54 -18.43
CA ASN A 153 7.53 -16.39 -16.98
C ASN A 153 7.60 -14.90 -16.62
N ALA A 154 8.49 -14.12 -17.25
CA ALA A 154 8.57 -12.67 -17.08
C ALA A 154 7.20 -11.98 -17.24
N THR A 155 6.52 -12.23 -18.35
CA THR A 155 5.21 -11.63 -18.66
C THR A 155 4.15 -11.99 -17.61
N ASN A 156 4.09 -13.25 -17.19
CA ASN A 156 3.07 -13.70 -16.23
C ASN A 156 3.37 -13.25 -14.80
N VAL A 157 4.65 -13.11 -14.42
CA VAL A 157 5.03 -12.49 -13.14
C VAL A 157 4.60 -11.02 -13.12
N ILE A 158 4.87 -10.24 -14.17
CA ILE A 158 4.40 -8.84 -14.27
C ILE A 158 2.88 -8.78 -14.11
N ARG A 159 2.15 -9.62 -14.84
CA ARG A 159 0.68 -9.71 -14.77
C ARG A 159 0.18 -10.12 -13.39
N MET A 160 0.93 -10.92 -12.64
CA MET A 160 0.58 -11.32 -11.28
C MET A 160 0.81 -10.17 -10.30
N ILE A 161 2.00 -9.54 -10.32
CA ILE A 161 2.35 -8.40 -9.47
C ILE A 161 1.34 -7.27 -9.65
N THR A 162 1.08 -6.87 -10.89
CA THR A 162 0.17 -5.76 -11.20
C THR A 162 -1.25 -6.03 -10.69
N ARG A 163 -1.75 -7.27 -10.80
CA ARG A 163 -3.05 -7.66 -10.24
C ARG A 163 -3.07 -7.68 -8.71
N LEU A 164 -1.99 -8.12 -8.07
CA LEU A 164 -1.86 -8.08 -6.60
C LEU A 164 -1.87 -6.64 -6.09
N ILE A 165 -1.09 -5.74 -6.72
CA ILE A 165 -1.08 -4.31 -6.38
C ILE A 165 -2.45 -3.71 -6.59
N PHE A 166 -3.13 -4.04 -7.70
CA PHE A 166 -4.48 -3.55 -7.97
C PHE A 166 -5.49 -4.02 -6.92
N VAL A 167 -5.51 -5.30 -6.57
CA VAL A 167 -6.40 -5.84 -5.53
C VAL A 167 -6.10 -5.21 -4.18
N TRP A 168 -4.83 -5.02 -3.83
CA TRP A 168 -4.45 -4.29 -2.63
C TRP A 168 -5.00 -2.86 -2.64
N PHE A 169 -4.86 -2.14 -3.75
CA PHE A 169 -5.41 -0.78 -3.88
C PHE A 169 -6.94 -0.75 -3.71
N VAL A 170 -7.66 -1.68 -4.35
CA VAL A 170 -9.13 -1.79 -4.24
C VAL A 170 -9.54 -2.10 -2.79
N LYS A 171 -8.77 -2.94 -2.07
CA LYS A 171 -8.95 -3.20 -0.63
C LYS A 171 -8.77 -1.92 0.19
N GLU A 172 -7.69 -1.17 -0.02
CA GLU A 172 -7.44 0.08 0.71
C GLU A 172 -8.49 1.16 0.43
N LYS A 173 -9.18 1.10 -0.71
CA LYS A 173 -10.35 1.94 -1.02
C LYS A 173 -11.66 1.45 -0.40
N GLY A 174 -11.66 0.32 0.30
CA GLY A 174 -12.85 -0.28 0.89
C GLY A 174 -13.84 -0.84 -0.15
N LEU A 175 -13.39 -1.09 -1.38
CA LEU A 175 -14.23 -1.56 -2.49
C LEU A 175 -14.36 -3.09 -2.52
N VAL A 176 -13.50 -3.81 -1.78
CA VAL A 176 -13.62 -5.24 -1.52
C VAL A 176 -13.59 -5.51 -0.01
N PRO A 177 -14.34 -6.50 0.50
CA PRO A 177 -14.38 -6.79 1.93
C PRO A 177 -12.99 -7.17 2.47
N ASN A 178 -12.62 -6.58 3.61
CA ASN A 178 -11.37 -6.91 4.30
C ASN A 178 -11.30 -8.37 4.77
N ASP A 179 -12.46 -9.00 5.00
CA ASP A 179 -12.56 -10.41 5.40
C ASP A 179 -11.93 -11.36 4.38
N LEU A 180 -11.90 -11.00 3.10
CA LEU A 180 -11.23 -11.77 2.05
C LEU A 180 -9.71 -11.84 2.22
N PHE A 181 -9.14 -11.04 3.12
CA PHE A 181 -7.71 -10.97 3.41
C PHE A 181 -7.41 -11.28 4.89
N ASN A 182 -8.41 -11.70 5.67
CA ASN A 182 -8.27 -12.07 7.06
C ASN A 182 -8.20 -13.60 7.19
N ILE A 183 -7.05 -14.11 7.62
CA ILE A 183 -6.82 -15.56 7.71
C ILE A 183 -7.85 -16.29 8.58
N ARG A 184 -8.30 -15.68 9.69
CA ARG A 184 -9.29 -16.28 10.60
C ARG A 184 -10.64 -16.42 9.91
N LYS A 185 -11.07 -15.39 9.18
CA LYS A 185 -12.31 -15.40 8.39
C LYS A 185 -12.24 -16.37 7.22
N LEU A 186 -11.10 -16.43 6.55
CA LEU A 186 -10.90 -17.38 5.47
C LEU A 186 -10.92 -18.84 5.95
N GLN A 187 -10.46 -19.13 7.17
CA GLN A 187 -10.53 -20.47 7.77
C GLN A 187 -11.98 -20.92 8.05
N GLU A 188 -12.92 -19.99 8.23
CA GLU A 188 -14.35 -20.29 8.38
C GLU A 188 -14.99 -20.65 7.02
N VAL A 189 -14.39 -20.23 5.90
CA VAL A 189 -15.02 -20.27 4.56
C VAL A 189 -14.33 -21.26 3.62
N LEU A 190 -13.02 -21.43 3.72
CA LEU A 190 -12.21 -22.26 2.83
C LEU A 190 -11.81 -23.57 3.52
N LYS A 191 -11.71 -24.65 2.74
CA LYS A 191 -11.40 -25.99 3.25
C LYS A 191 -9.96 -26.15 3.75
N ASP A 192 -9.01 -25.47 3.14
CA ASP A 192 -7.59 -25.64 3.42
C ASP A 192 -6.82 -24.37 3.09
N LEU A 193 -6.05 -23.86 4.06
CA LEU A 193 -5.22 -22.66 3.93
C LEU A 193 -3.74 -22.94 4.22
N SER A 194 -3.33 -24.20 4.14
CA SER A 194 -1.92 -24.58 4.31
C SER A 194 -1.05 -23.87 3.25
N PRO A 195 0.14 -23.34 3.62
CA PRO A 195 0.97 -22.54 2.73
C PRO A 195 1.34 -23.22 1.40
N GLU A 196 1.43 -24.55 1.39
CA GLU A 196 1.79 -25.37 0.23
C GLU A 196 0.62 -25.52 -0.76
N LYS A 197 -0.59 -25.09 -0.36
CA LYS A 197 -1.81 -25.21 -1.16
C LYS A 197 -2.10 -23.93 -1.92
N THR A 198 -2.57 -24.10 -3.15
CA THR A 198 -3.00 -22.99 -4.01
C THR A 198 -4.45 -22.55 -3.75
N THR A 199 -5.04 -22.95 -2.61
CA THR A 199 -6.46 -22.76 -2.30
C THR A 199 -6.84 -21.29 -2.27
N TYR A 200 -6.11 -20.47 -1.50
CA TYR A 200 -6.38 -19.05 -1.40
C TYR A 200 -6.27 -18.33 -2.76
N TYR A 201 -5.20 -18.64 -3.51
CA TYR A 201 -5.04 -18.08 -4.85
C TYR A 201 -6.21 -18.46 -5.77
N LYS A 202 -6.56 -19.74 -5.86
CA LYS A 202 -7.60 -20.23 -6.80
C LYS A 202 -9.01 -19.79 -6.40
N ALA A 203 -9.35 -19.88 -5.12
CA ALA A 203 -10.69 -19.60 -4.62
C ALA A 203 -10.97 -18.10 -4.46
N ILE A 204 -9.96 -17.31 -4.06
CA ILE A 204 -10.14 -15.87 -3.76
C ILE A 204 -9.49 -15.01 -4.83
N LEU A 205 -8.16 -15.01 -4.94
CA LEU A 205 -7.44 -14.04 -5.78
C LEU A 205 -7.78 -14.17 -7.27
N GLN A 206 -7.81 -15.39 -7.80
CA GLN A 206 -8.14 -15.64 -9.20
C GLN A 206 -9.57 -15.19 -9.53
N ASN A 207 -10.52 -15.46 -8.64
CA ASN A 207 -11.91 -15.02 -8.78
C ASN A 207 -12.07 -13.50 -8.66
N LEU A 208 -11.27 -12.84 -7.82
CA LEU A 208 -11.18 -11.38 -7.79
C LEU A 208 -10.66 -10.84 -9.13
N PHE A 209 -9.55 -11.39 -9.63
CA PHE A 209 -8.89 -10.92 -10.85
C PHE A 209 -9.76 -11.02 -12.10
N PHE A 210 -10.46 -12.14 -12.29
CA PHE A 210 -11.09 -12.45 -13.58
C PHE A 210 -12.61 -12.41 -13.55
N ALA A 211 -13.24 -12.84 -12.45
CA ALA A 211 -14.69 -12.99 -12.38
C ALA A 211 -15.39 -11.85 -11.63
N THR A 212 -14.65 -11.09 -10.81
CA THR A 212 -15.21 -9.96 -10.04
C THR A 212 -14.84 -8.63 -10.66
N LEU A 213 -13.55 -8.35 -10.81
CA LEU A 213 -13.06 -7.02 -11.20
C LEU A 213 -13.10 -6.77 -12.70
N ASN A 214 -13.27 -7.83 -13.51
CA ASN A 214 -13.34 -7.76 -14.97
C ASN A 214 -14.75 -8.05 -15.51
N GLN A 215 -15.78 -7.99 -14.66
CA GLN A 215 -17.16 -8.35 -15.01
C GLN A 215 -18.15 -7.41 -14.33
N GLU A 216 -19.17 -6.97 -15.06
CA GLU A 216 -20.26 -6.15 -14.51
C GLU A 216 -20.93 -6.82 -13.31
N MET A 217 -21.45 -6.05 -12.37
CA MET A 217 -22.28 -6.59 -11.27
C MET A 217 -23.58 -7.20 -11.81
N ASN A 218 -24.16 -8.09 -11.02
CA ASN A 218 -25.50 -8.59 -11.29
C ASN A 218 -26.49 -7.42 -11.13
N THR A 219 -27.38 -7.28 -12.10
CA THR A 219 -28.48 -6.30 -12.08
C THR A 219 -29.80 -7.04 -12.32
N PRO A 220 -30.97 -6.45 -12.02
CA PRO A 220 -32.25 -7.11 -12.34
C PRO A 220 -32.38 -7.49 -13.82
N LYS A 221 -31.73 -6.76 -14.73
CA LYS A 221 -31.71 -7.06 -16.18
C LYS A 221 -30.67 -8.11 -16.58
N LYS A 222 -29.60 -8.28 -15.79
CA LYS A 222 -28.52 -9.25 -16.00
C LYS A 222 -28.17 -9.91 -14.66
N PRO A 223 -29.01 -10.84 -14.15
CA PRO A 223 -28.83 -11.41 -12.82
C PRO A 223 -27.63 -12.38 -12.72
N ASP A 224 -27.11 -12.80 -13.88
CA ASP A 224 -26.18 -13.93 -14.01
C ASP A 224 -24.77 -13.55 -14.49
N ASN A 225 -24.41 -12.26 -14.44
CA ASN A 225 -23.10 -11.78 -14.88
C ASN A 225 -21.96 -12.38 -14.04
N ARG A 226 -22.14 -12.44 -12.72
CA ARG A 226 -21.19 -12.99 -11.74
C ARG A 226 -21.79 -14.22 -11.10
N LYS A 227 -21.43 -15.40 -11.61
CA LYS A 227 -21.86 -16.71 -11.11
C LYS A 227 -20.74 -17.74 -11.23
N PHE A 228 -20.86 -18.83 -10.48
CA PHE A 228 -19.96 -19.98 -10.66
C PHE A 228 -20.18 -20.63 -12.01
N ARG A 229 -19.08 -21.10 -12.62
CA ARG A 229 -19.17 -21.89 -13.84
C ARG A 229 -19.95 -23.16 -13.54
N SER A 230 -20.95 -23.45 -14.37
CA SER A 230 -21.58 -24.76 -14.42
C SER A 230 -20.53 -25.83 -14.74
N ARG A 231 -20.50 -26.90 -13.96
CA ARG A 231 -19.74 -28.11 -14.27
C ARG A 231 -20.68 -29.14 -14.87
N ASN A 232 -20.18 -29.94 -15.81
CA ASN A 232 -20.96 -31.05 -16.33
C ASN A 232 -21.09 -32.12 -15.22
N LYS A 233 -22.31 -32.58 -14.93
CA LYS A 233 -22.60 -33.53 -13.85
C LYS A 233 -22.30 -34.99 -14.23
N LEU A 234 -22.01 -35.25 -15.52
CA LEU A 234 -21.69 -36.57 -16.07
C LEU A 234 -20.18 -36.72 -16.29
N ALA A 235 -19.63 -37.87 -15.88
CA ALA A 235 -18.20 -38.19 -16.08
C ALA A 235 -17.89 -38.28 -17.59
N GLY A 236 -16.97 -37.45 -18.07
CA GLY A 236 -16.55 -37.40 -19.49
C GLY A 236 -17.27 -36.36 -20.36
N GLY A 237 -18.27 -35.64 -19.83
CA GLY A 237 -18.95 -34.58 -20.57
C GLY A 237 -18.12 -33.31 -20.72
N ARG A 238 -18.15 -32.67 -21.90
CA ARG A 238 -17.47 -31.38 -22.14
C ARG A 238 -18.08 -30.30 -21.24
N ASP A 239 -17.23 -29.53 -20.57
CA ASP A 239 -17.68 -28.44 -19.69
C ASP A 239 -18.22 -27.28 -20.57
N PRO A 240 -19.47 -26.83 -20.35
CA PRO A 240 -20.09 -25.81 -21.20
C PRO A 240 -19.38 -24.45 -21.13
N HIS A 241 -18.55 -24.21 -20.12
CA HIS A 241 -17.84 -22.95 -19.88
C HIS A 241 -16.32 -23.07 -20.06
N PHE A 242 -15.84 -24.04 -20.85
CA PHE A 242 -14.41 -24.33 -21.01
C PHE A 242 -13.54 -23.09 -21.35
N ASN A 243 -14.04 -22.17 -22.19
CA ASN A 243 -13.33 -20.96 -22.60
C ASN A 243 -13.82 -19.65 -21.94
N ILE A 244 -14.76 -19.73 -20.99
CA ILE A 244 -15.32 -18.54 -20.34
C ILE A 244 -14.46 -18.18 -19.13
N THR A 245 -13.72 -17.08 -19.21
CA THR A 245 -12.72 -16.68 -18.21
C THR A 245 -13.27 -15.77 -17.12
N ASN A 246 -14.44 -15.16 -17.32
CA ASN A 246 -15.07 -14.19 -16.42
C ASN A 246 -16.11 -14.78 -15.44
N LEU A 247 -16.16 -16.11 -15.29
CA LEU A 247 -17.03 -16.78 -14.32
C LEU A 247 -16.24 -17.26 -13.10
N TYR A 248 -16.92 -17.37 -11.94
CA TYR A 248 -16.31 -17.87 -10.72
C TYR A 248 -15.92 -19.34 -10.85
N ARG A 249 -14.78 -19.70 -10.26
CA ARG A 249 -14.16 -21.04 -10.33
C ARG A 249 -13.83 -21.56 -8.93
N TYR A 250 -13.50 -22.85 -8.85
CA TYR A 250 -13.04 -23.51 -7.63
C TYR A 250 -14.03 -23.49 -6.46
N GLU A 251 -15.33 -23.52 -6.75
CA GLU A 251 -16.41 -23.66 -5.76
C GLU A 251 -16.18 -24.80 -4.76
N ASN A 252 -15.58 -25.91 -5.20
CA ASN A 252 -15.27 -27.05 -4.34
C ASN A 252 -14.20 -26.79 -3.27
N TYR A 253 -13.55 -25.62 -3.27
CA TYR A 253 -12.58 -25.20 -2.26
C TYR A 253 -13.24 -24.50 -1.05
N PHE A 254 -14.53 -24.16 -1.15
CA PHE A 254 -15.33 -23.58 -0.07
C PHE A 254 -15.96 -24.68 0.78
N GLN A 255 -16.03 -24.48 2.11
CA GLN A 255 -16.54 -25.48 3.06
C GLN A 255 -18.02 -25.80 2.79
N ASN A 256 -18.84 -24.76 2.57
CA ASN A 256 -20.25 -24.86 2.23
C ASN A 256 -20.51 -24.09 0.93
N PRO A 257 -20.34 -24.72 -0.26
CA PRO A 257 -20.70 -24.09 -1.51
C PRO A 257 -22.23 -24.06 -1.63
N SER A 258 -22.81 -22.87 -1.48
CA SER A 258 -24.25 -22.61 -1.63
C SER A 258 -24.48 -21.49 -2.63
#